data_AF-A0AAW7F9U5-F1
#
_entry.id   AF-A0AAW7F9U5-F1
#
_cell.length_a   1.000
_cell.length_b   1.000
_cell.length_c   1.000
_cell.angle_alpha   90.00
_cell.angle_beta   90.00
_cell.angle_gamma   90.00
#
_symmetry.space_group_name_H-M   'P 1'
#
loop_
_entity.id
_entity.type
_entity.pdbx_description
1 polymer ?
#
loop_
_entity_poly.entity_id
_entity_poly.type
_entity_poly.pdbx_seq_one_letter_code
_entity_poly.pdbx_strand_id
1 'polypeptide(L)'
;MEFEQCTMNLSNWIKQEEAESGDNAFLYPNTLYFKVLREVNEHVSEFVTNCGDLVKLAAKYSATYNQLNSEDHEFVTFRLDEDIFTVSYFQE
;
A
#
# COMPACT_ATOMS: atom_id res chain seq x y z
N MET A 1 20.13 -1.20 -7.22
CA MET A 1 19.64 -1.04 -5.84
C MET A 1 18.87 -2.32 -5.57
N GLU A 2 19.35 -3.17 -4.67
CA GLU A 2 18.64 -4.40 -4.28
C GLU A 2 17.74 -4.02 -3.11
N PHE A 3 16.43 -4.20 -3.25
CA PHE A 3 15.47 -3.93 -2.19
C PHE A 3 15.31 -5.18 -1.34
N GLU A 4 15.48 -5.07 -0.02
CA GLU A 4 15.19 -6.19 0.88
C GLU A 4 13.68 -6.43 0.90
N GLN A 5 13.28 -7.65 0.53
CA GLN A 5 11.89 -8.10 0.66
C GLN A 5 11.68 -8.58 2.10
N CYS A 6 10.67 -8.05 2.76
CA CYS A 6 10.29 -8.46 4.10
C CYS A 6 8.78 -8.69 4.15
N THR A 7 8.33 -9.56 5.06
CA THR A 7 6.91 -9.74 5.34
C THR A 7 6.49 -8.73 6.41
N MET A 8 5.47 -7.93 6.11
CA MET A 8 4.93 -6.94 7.04
C MET A 8 3.48 -7.26 7.39
N ASN A 9 3.12 -6.99 8.64
CA ASN A 9 1.73 -7.05 9.08
C ASN A 9 0.95 -5.87 8.50
N LEU A 10 -0.10 -6.16 7.74
CA LEU A 10 -0.88 -5.16 7.00
C LEU A 10 -1.62 -4.20 7.93
N SER A 11 -2.13 -4.70 9.07
CA SER A 11 -2.79 -3.84 10.06
C SER A 11 -1.82 -2.85 10.72
N ASN A 12 -0.58 -3.26 10.96
CA ASN A 12 0.46 -2.35 11.47
C ASN A 12 0.90 -1.35 10.39
N TRP A 13 1.05 -1.81 9.14
CA TRP A 13 1.37 -0.96 8.00
C TRP A 13 0.33 0.14 7.79
N ILE A 14 -0.96 -0.21 7.79
CA ILE A 14 -2.07 0.76 7.68
C ILE A 14 -1.96 1.84 8.76
N LYS A 15 -1.74 1.44 10.03
CA LYS A 15 -1.61 2.39 11.14
C LYS A 15 -0.41 3.32 10.97
N GLN A 16 0.71 2.79 10.47
CA GLN A 16 1.90 3.59 10.20
C GLN A 16 1.62 4.60 9.08
N GLU A 17 1.09 4.15 7.95
CA GLU A 17 0.72 5.02 6.81
C GLU A 17 -0.29 6.10 7.21
N GLU A 18 -1.29 5.77 8.04
CA GLU A 18 -2.26 6.73 8.58
C GLU A 18 -1.55 7.77 9.48
N ALA A 19 -0.60 7.34 10.31
CA ALA A 19 0.16 8.23 11.17
C ALA A 19 1.10 9.16 10.38
N GLU A 20 1.74 8.66 9.32
CA GLU A 20 2.61 9.44 8.44
C GLU A 20 1.82 10.42 7.56
N SER A 21 0.63 10.02 7.12
CA SER A 21 -0.26 10.86 6.31
C SER A 21 -0.98 11.94 7.13
N GLY A 22 -1.21 11.70 8.43
CA GLY A 22 -1.94 12.62 9.29
C GLY A 22 -3.34 12.93 8.76
N ASP A 23 -3.74 14.21 8.76
CA ASP A 23 -5.04 14.64 8.23
C ASP A 23 -5.23 14.32 6.73
N ASN A 24 -4.14 14.16 5.97
CA ASN A 24 -4.21 13.82 4.55
C ASN A 24 -4.74 12.41 4.31
N ALA A 25 -4.70 11.52 5.31
CA ALA A 25 -5.26 10.17 5.20
C ALA A 25 -6.78 10.19 4.90
N PHE A 26 -7.46 11.25 5.34
CA PHE A 26 -8.90 11.42 5.21
C PHE A 26 -9.31 12.28 4.01
N LEU A 27 -8.35 12.71 3.19
CA LEU A 27 -8.59 13.49 1.99
C LEU A 27 -8.52 12.60 0.75
N TYR A 28 -9.34 12.93 -0.25
CA TYR A 28 -9.24 12.28 -1.56
C TYR A 28 -7.92 12.72 -2.26
N PRO A 29 -7.20 11.81 -2.94
CA PRO A 29 -7.55 10.39 -3.20
C PRO A 29 -7.05 9.38 -2.15
N ASN A 30 -6.36 9.79 -1.09
CA ASN A 30 -5.86 8.88 -0.03
C ASN A 30 -6.96 8.06 0.64
N THR A 31 -8.18 8.61 0.76
CA THR A 31 -9.34 7.87 1.26
C THR A 31 -9.59 6.57 0.48
N LEU A 32 -9.32 6.56 -0.83
CA LEU A 32 -9.47 5.37 -1.66
C LEU A 32 -8.35 4.36 -1.38
N TYR A 33 -7.11 4.84 -1.27
CA TYR A 33 -5.95 4.02 -0.92
C TYR A 33 -6.16 3.29 0.41
N PHE A 34 -6.50 4.01 1.48
CA PHE A 34 -6.76 3.41 2.79
C PHE A 34 -7.98 2.48 2.79
N LYS A 35 -8.99 2.76 1.97
CA LYS A 35 -10.13 1.86 1.80
C LYS A 35 -9.70 0.54 1.16
N VAL A 36 -8.88 0.58 0.11
CA VAL A 36 -8.33 -0.62 -0.55
C VAL A 36 -7.51 -1.44 0.44
N LEU A 37 -6.60 -0.82 1.20
CA LEU A 37 -5.80 -1.53 2.20
C LEU A 37 -6.67 -2.22 3.26
N ARG A 38 -7.72 -1.55 3.74
CA ARG A 38 -8.65 -2.13 4.73
C ARG A 38 -9.41 -3.33 4.18
N GLU A 39 -9.91 -3.25 2.94
CA GLU A 39 -10.57 -4.39 2.27
C GLU A 39 -9.60 -5.57 2.12
N VAL A 40 -8.35 -5.33 1.74
CA VAL A 40 -7.32 -6.38 1.69
C VAL A 40 -7.07 -6.99 3.07
N ASN A 41 -7.00 -6.15 4.11
CA ASN A 41 -6.76 -6.58 5.50
C ASN A 41 -7.89 -7.42 6.11
N GLU A 42 -9.10 -7.41 5.53
CA GLU A 42 -10.18 -8.34 5.90
C GLU A 42 -9.89 -9.79 5.46
N HIS A 43 -9.00 -9.98 4.47
CA HIS A 43 -8.69 -11.27 3.86
C HIS A 43 -7.29 -11.78 4.17
N VAL A 44 -6.32 -10.88 4.34
CA VAL A 44 -4.92 -11.22 4.61
C VAL A 44 -4.37 -10.36 5.73
N SER A 45 -3.52 -10.94 6.58
CA SER A 45 -2.90 -10.22 7.70
C SER A 45 -1.51 -9.67 7.38
N GLU A 46 -0.88 -10.17 6.32
CA GLU A 46 0.51 -9.89 5.98
C GLU A 46 0.69 -9.78 4.46
N PHE A 47 1.70 -9.04 4.04
CA PHE A 47 2.10 -8.89 2.64
C PHE A 47 3.63 -8.84 2.52
N VAL A 48 4.14 -9.11 1.32
CA VAL A 48 5.57 -9.02 1.01
C VAL A 48 5.90 -7.65 0.41
N THR A 49 6.85 -6.93 1.00
CA THR A 49 7.26 -5.60 0.54
C THR A 49 8.07 -5.68 -0.76
N ASN A 50 8.09 -4.58 -1.53
CA ASN A 50 8.99 -4.36 -2.67
C ASN A 50 8.87 -5.42 -3.80
N CYS A 51 7.67 -5.98 -4.02
CA CYS A 51 7.44 -6.97 -5.09
C CYS A 51 6.03 -6.91 -5.72
N GLY A 52 5.33 -5.78 -5.54
CA GLY A 52 3.96 -5.58 -6.01
C GLY A 52 2.94 -6.54 -5.39
N ASP A 53 3.23 -7.12 -4.22
CA ASP A 53 2.33 -8.06 -3.54
C ASP A 53 1.02 -7.37 -3.16
N LEU A 54 1.08 -6.15 -2.62
CA LEU A 54 -0.11 -5.36 -2.30
C LEU A 54 -0.99 -5.08 -3.52
N VAL A 55 -0.40 -4.81 -4.69
CA VAL A 55 -1.14 -4.61 -5.94
C VAL A 55 -1.90 -5.90 -6.32
N LYS A 56 -1.23 -7.05 -6.23
CA LYS A 56 -1.86 -8.36 -6.51
C LYS A 56 -2.97 -8.68 -5.52
N LEU A 57 -2.76 -8.39 -4.24
CA LEU A 57 -3.74 -8.59 -3.19
C LEU A 57 -4.94 -7.65 -3.35
N ALA A 58 -4.72 -6.39 -3.72
CA ALA A 58 -5.76 -5.41 -4.02
C ALA A 58 -6.62 -5.85 -5.21
N ALA A 59 -6.00 -6.28 -6.32
CA ALA A 59 -6.72 -6.80 -7.47
C ALA A 59 -7.59 -8.04 -7.12
N LYS A 60 -7.13 -8.87 -6.18
CA LYS A 60 -7.82 -10.09 -5.78
C LYS A 60 -8.95 -9.86 -4.76
N TYR A 61 -8.73 -8.97 -3.80
CA TYR A 61 -9.60 -8.87 -2.60
C TYR A 61 -10.30 -7.52 -2.42
N SER A 62 -9.86 -6.46 -3.10
CA SER A 62 -10.52 -5.16 -3.01
C SER A 62 -11.52 -4.94 -4.14
N ALA A 63 -12.79 -4.85 -3.76
CA ALA A 63 -13.85 -4.43 -4.67
C ALA A 63 -13.67 -2.97 -5.09
N THR A 64 -13.21 -2.11 -4.16
CA THR A 64 -12.93 -0.70 -4.46
C THR A 64 -11.87 -0.58 -5.55
N TYR A 65 -10.73 -1.27 -5.42
CA TYR A 65 -9.64 -1.23 -6.38
C TYR A 65 -10.09 -1.59 -7.80
N ASN A 66 -10.90 -2.64 -7.93
CA ASN A 66 -11.41 -3.13 -9.21
C ASN A 66 -12.48 -2.22 -9.85
N GLN A 67 -13.02 -1.24 -9.11
CA GLN A 67 -14.05 -0.32 -9.57
C GLN A 67 -13.55 1.13 -9.71
N LEU A 68 -12.27 1.38 -9.45
CA LEU A 68 -11.66 2.69 -9.63
C LEU A 68 -11.72 3.12 -11.10
N ASN A 69 -11.88 4.43 -11.33
CA ASN A 69 -11.63 5.01 -12.64
C ASN A 69 -10.12 4.99 -12.95
N SER A 70 -9.74 5.29 -14.19
CA SER A 70 -8.32 5.19 -14.61
C SER A 70 -7.37 6.09 -13.80
N GLU A 71 -7.79 7.29 -13.42
CA GLU A 71 -6.96 8.24 -12.65
C GLU A 71 -6.74 7.74 -11.21
N ASP A 72 -7.82 7.35 -10.53
CA ASP A 72 -7.77 6.79 -9.19
C ASP A 72 -7.01 5.46 -9.15
N HIS A 73 -7.21 4.63 -10.17
CA HIS A 73 -6.53 3.34 -10.27
C HIS A 73 -5.02 3.55 -10.41
N GLU A 74 -4.57 4.49 -11.24
CA GLU A 74 -3.15 4.83 -11.36
C GLU A 74 -2.56 5.32 -10.03
N PHE A 75 -3.25 6.27 -9.36
CA PHE A 75 -2.82 6.78 -8.06
C PHE A 75 -2.71 5.68 -6.99
N VAL A 76 -3.75 4.86 -6.84
CA VAL A 76 -3.77 3.80 -5.82
C VAL A 76 -2.75 2.71 -6.16
N THR A 77 -2.59 2.34 -7.43
CA THR A 77 -1.57 1.36 -7.85
C THR A 77 -0.18 1.87 -7.49
N PHE A 78 0.12 3.14 -7.80
CA PHE A 78 1.40 3.76 -7.45
C PHE A 78 1.68 3.69 -5.95
N ARG A 79 0.70 4.04 -5.10
CA ARG A 79 0.86 3.98 -3.64
C ARG A 79 1.01 2.56 -3.08
N LEU A 80 0.42 1.56 -3.74
CA LEU A 80 0.54 0.15 -3.33
C LEU A 80 1.86 -0.50 -3.80
N ASP A 81 2.44 0.02 -4.86
CA ASP A 81 3.70 -0.46 -5.44
C ASP A 81 4.92 0.34 -4.97
N GLU A 82 4.71 1.43 -4.22
CA GLU A 82 5.77 2.28 -3.67
C GLU A 82 6.72 1.44 -2.79
N ASP A 83 8.02 1.53 -3.05
CA ASP A 83 9.04 0.79 -2.30
C ASP A 83 9.08 1.24 -0.83
N ILE A 84 8.79 0.31 0.08
CA ILE A 84 8.65 0.56 1.52
C ILE A 84 10.02 0.63 2.23
N PHE A 85 11.04 -0.02 1.66
CA PHE A 85 12.40 0.01 2.23
C PHE A 85 13.42 0.41 1.16
N THR A 86 13.77 1.69 1.10
CA THR A 86 15.00 2.12 0.44
C THR A 86 16.17 1.94 1.41
N VAL A 87 16.92 0.84 1.27
CA VAL A 87 18.23 0.74 1.92
C VAL A 87 19.16 1.75 1.24
N SER A 88 19.30 2.91 1.87
CA SER A 88 20.33 3.87 1.52
C SER A 88 21.66 3.31 2.03
N TYR A 89 22.46 2.69 1.16
CA TYR A 89 23.87 2.49 1.46
C TYR A 89 24.50 3.89 1.56
N PHE A 90 24.59 4.43 2.78
CA PHE A 90 25.55 5.48 3.06
C PHE A 90 26.93 4.87 2.83
N GLN A 91 27.49 5.12 1.64
CA GLN A 91 28.92 4.93 1.41
C GLN A 91 29.63 5.99 2.26
N GLU A 92 30.16 5.57 3.42
CA GLU A 92 31.24 6.28 4.13
C GLU A 92 32.51 6.36 3.27
#